data_AF-U6L5Y6-F1
#
_entry.id   AF-U6L5Y6-F1
#
_cell.length_a   1.000
_cell.length_b   1.000
_cell.length_c   1.000
_cell.angle_alpha   90.00
_cell.angle_beta   90.00
_cell.angle_gamma   90.00
#
_symmetry.space_group_name_H-M   'P 1'
#
loop_
_entity.id
_entity.type
_entity.pdbx_description
1 polymer ?
#
loop_
_entity_poly.entity_id
_entity_poly.type
_entity_poly.pdbx_seq_one_letter_code
_entity_poly.pdbx_strand_id
1 'polypeptide(L)'
;MEAFRRQLVIRRKVVERIFKDLICYREEVLEHQQVLQQMQAAGREESDIRQRQNVLLETQLMLPNSEQRLAAACKELGLLLADNSAAVGPALQQLQQQQQQQQQQQAAAAGAEAWLLEELKTIKSLFAKIKAAAPNIELPLQALEPPQQQQQQQQQHEEEDI
;
A
#
# COMPACT_ATOMS: atom_id res chain seq x y z
N MET A 1 9.81 4.40 22.84
CA MET A 1 8.87 3.41 22.25
C MET A 1 7.47 3.97 21.96
N GLU A 2 6.87 4.79 22.82
CA GLU A 2 5.51 5.31 22.60
C GLU A 2 5.40 6.27 21.40
N ALA A 3 6.39 7.16 21.21
CA ALA A 3 6.44 8.06 20.06
C ALA A 3 6.45 7.31 18.71
N PHE A 4 7.24 6.24 18.61
CA PHE A 4 7.30 5.39 17.42
C PHE A 4 5.93 4.74 17.12
N ARG A 5 5.29 4.13 18.12
CA ARG A 5 3.97 3.49 17.95
C ARG A 5 2.92 4.47 17.45
N ARG A 6 2.91 5.67 18.03
CA ARG A 6 2.01 6.74 17.60
C ARG A 6 2.26 7.12 16.14
N GLN A 7 3.52 7.34 15.76
CA GLN A 7 3.87 7.69 14.39
C GLN A 7 3.54 6.56 13.40
N LEU A 8 3.75 5.30 13.79
CA LEU A 8 3.44 4.14 12.97
C LEU A 8 1.95 4.08 12.63
N VAL A 9 1.09 4.21 13.64
CA VAL A 9 -0.38 4.23 13.44
C VAL A 9 -0.80 5.42 12.57
N ILE A 10 -0.24 6.61 12.82
CA ILE A 10 -0.55 7.80 12.04
C ILE A 10 -0.19 7.60 10.57
N ARG A 11 1.05 7.21 10.27
CA ARG A 11 1.52 7.02 8.89
C ARG A 11 0.77 5.89 8.19
N ARG A 12 0.50 4.77 8.87
CA ARG A 12 -0.35 3.70 8.34
C ARG A 12 -1.75 4.21 7.98
N LYS A 13 -2.41 4.97 8.86
CA LYS A 13 -3.75 5.52 8.59
C LYS A 13 -3.75 6.56 7.48
N VAL A 14 -2.67 7.33 7.34
CA VAL A 14 -2.49 8.24 6.20
C VAL A 14 -2.45 7.46 4.89
N VAL A 15 -1.62 6.40 4.82
CA VAL A 15 -1.59 5.50 3.64
C VAL A 15 -2.97 4.90 3.38
N GLU A 16 -3.65 4.38 4.41
CA GLU A 16 -4.97 3.76 4.28
C GLU A 16 -6.02 4.73 3.74
N ARG A 17 -6.04 5.98 4.21
CA ARG A 17 -6.98 7.01 3.74
C ARG A 17 -6.71 7.38 2.29
N ILE A 18 -5.46 7.72 1.95
CA ILE A 18 -5.12 8.10 0.57
C ILE A 18 -5.41 6.95 -0.39
N PHE A 19 -5.19 5.70 0.03
CA PHE A 19 -5.54 4.53 -0.76
C PHE A 19 -7.05 4.43 -1.00
N LYS A 20 -7.89 4.66 0.02
CA LYS A 20 -9.36 4.71 -0.14
C LYS A 20 -9.78 5.82 -1.10
N ASP A 21 -9.20 7.01 -0.97
CA ASP A 21 -9.47 8.15 -1.86
C ASP A 21 -9.15 7.77 -3.33
N LEU A 22 -7.99 7.13 -3.58
CA LEU A 22 -7.61 6.66 -4.91
C LEU A 22 -8.59 5.62 -5.47
N ILE A 23 -9.05 4.68 -4.65
CA ILE A 23 -10.03 3.68 -5.08
C ILE A 23 -11.36 4.34 -5.44
N CYS A 24 -11.86 5.28 -4.62
CA CYS A 24 -13.08 6.01 -4.92
C CYS A 24 -12.99 6.74 -6.27
N TYR A 25 -11.88 7.46 -6.54
CA TYR A 25 -11.72 8.12 -7.83
C TYR A 25 -11.66 7.15 -9.01
N ARG A 26 -11.09 5.96 -8.83
CA ARG A 26 -11.06 4.92 -9.88
C ARG A 26 -12.45 4.35 -10.14
N GLU A 27 -13.23 4.12 -9.09
CA GLU A 27 -14.64 3.69 -9.21
C GLU A 27 -15.47 4.75 -9.92
N GLU A 28 -15.33 6.04 -9.56
CA GLU A 28 -15.99 7.16 -10.24
C GLU A 28 -15.63 7.23 -11.73
N VAL A 29 -14.35 7.02 -12.09
CA VAL A 29 -13.93 6.96 -13.50
C VAL A 29 -14.65 5.84 -14.25
N LEU A 30 -14.77 4.65 -13.66
CA LEU A 30 -15.48 3.52 -14.27
C LEU A 30 -16.98 3.83 -14.44
N GLU A 31 -17.61 4.41 -13.41
CA GLU A 31 -19.02 4.82 -13.48
C GLU A 31 -19.26 5.88 -14.58
N HIS A 32 -18.38 6.89 -14.66
CA HIS A 32 -18.45 7.91 -15.70
C HIS A 32 -18.26 7.32 -17.10
N GLN A 33 -17.34 6.37 -17.28
CA GLN A 33 -17.15 5.64 -18.53
C GLN A 33 -18.39 4.85 -18.92
N GLN A 34 -19.00 4.11 -17.98
CA GLN A 34 -20.21 3.33 -18.24
C GLN A 34 -21.38 4.23 -18.64
N VAL A 35 -21.60 5.33 -17.93
CA VAL A 35 -22.67 6.29 -18.25
C VAL A 35 -22.44 6.90 -19.63
N LEU A 36 -21.20 7.28 -19.96
CA LEU A 36 -20.86 7.83 -21.27
C LEU A 36 -21.16 6.83 -22.39
N GLN A 37 -20.78 5.56 -22.22
CA GLN A 37 -21.08 4.48 -23.17
C GLN A 37 -22.59 4.28 -23.35
N GLN A 38 -23.37 4.32 -22.27
CA GLN A 38 -24.83 4.22 -22.33
C GLN A 38 -25.45 5.41 -23.08
N MET A 39 -24.95 6.63 -22.85
CA MET A 39 -25.42 7.83 -23.57
C MET A 39 -25.14 7.73 -25.07
N GLN A 40 -23.95 7.25 -25.45
CA GLN A 40 -23.58 7.02 -26.85
C GLN A 40 -24.48 5.95 -27.49
N ALA A 41 -24.71 4.83 -26.80
CA ALA A 41 -25.58 3.75 -27.29
C ALA A 41 -27.04 4.19 -27.43
N ALA A 42 -27.51 5.08 -26.55
CA ALA A 42 -28.85 5.66 -26.60
C ALA A 42 -29.01 6.76 -27.68
N GLY A 43 -27.96 7.09 -28.43
CA GLY A 43 -28.00 8.12 -29.46
C GLY A 43 -28.28 9.52 -28.92
N ARG A 44 -27.76 9.84 -27.72
CA ARG A 44 -27.89 11.18 -27.12
C ARG A 44 -27.23 12.24 -27.99
N GLU A 45 -27.63 13.49 -27.79
CA GLU A 45 -27.11 14.61 -28.55
C GLU A 45 -25.62 14.84 -28.24
N GLU A 46 -24.88 15.32 -29.23
CA GLU A 46 -23.43 15.39 -29.18
C GLU A 46 -22.91 16.37 -28.10
N SER A 47 -23.61 17.47 -27.83
CA SER A 47 -23.25 18.39 -26.74
C SER A 47 -23.40 17.75 -25.36
N ASP A 48 -24.43 16.92 -25.14
CA ASP A 48 -24.59 16.13 -23.90
C ASP A 48 -23.40 15.15 -23.73
N ILE A 49 -23.02 14.46 -24.81
CA ILE A 49 -21.91 13.49 -24.81
C ILE A 49 -20.59 14.21 -24.49
N ARG A 50 -20.31 15.35 -25.13
CA ARG A 50 -19.12 16.16 -24.87
C ARG A 50 -19.07 16.66 -23.42
N GLN A 51 -20.21 17.13 -22.88
CA GLN A 51 -20.26 17.54 -21.48
C GLN A 51 -19.90 16.39 -20.56
N ARG A 52 -20.42 15.18 -20.82
CA ARG A 52 -20.11 14.00 -20.02
C ARG A 52 -18.64 13.56 -20.15
N GLN A 53 -18.04 13.69 -21.34
CA GLN A 53 -16.61 13.46 -21.55
C GLN A 53 -15.74 14.41 -20.73
N ASN A 54 -16.12 15.70 -20.64
CA ASN A 54 -15.39 16.66 -19.82
C ASN A 54 -15.41 16.26 -18.35
N VAL A 55 -16.56 15.84 -17.82
CA VAL A 55 -16.68 15.33 -16.44
C VAL A 55 -15.76 14.13 -16.23
N LEU A 56 -15.76 13.16 -17.15
CA LEU A 56 -14.87 12.00 -17.08
C LEU A 56 -13.38 12.43 -17.05
N LEU A 57 -13.00 13.39 -17.90
CA LEU A 57 -11.62 13.87 -17.98
C LEU A 57 -11.21 14.60 -16.70
N GLU A 58 -12.07 15.45 -16.13
CA GLU A 58 -11.83 16.12 -14.85
C GLU A 58 -11.58 15.12 -13.72
N THR A 59 -12.37 14.05 -13.63
CA THR A 59 -12.15 12.98 -12.64
C THR A 59 -10.84 12.24 -12.89
N GLN A 60 -10.49 11.95 -14.15
CA GLN A 60 -9.22 11.29 -14.48
C GLN A 60 -7.99 12.13 -14.09
N LEU A 61 -8.08 13.46 -14.19
CA LEU A 61 -6.99 14.36 -13.80
C LEU A 61 -6.68 14.32 -12.29
N MET A 62 -7.58 13.78 -11.45
CA MET A 62 -7.37 13.61 -10.02
C MET A 62 -6.52 12.38 -9.67
N LEU A 63 -6.46 11.38 -10.56
CA LEU A 63 -5.76 10.12 -10.30
C LEU A 63 -4.24 10.31 -10.13
N PRO A 64 -3.51 11.03 -11.01
CA PRO A 64 -2.06 11.11 -10.92
C PRO A 64 -1.58 11.73 -9.60
N ASN A 65 -2.23 12.80 -9.13
CA ASN A 65 -1.91 13.43 -7.85
C ASN A 65 -2.18 12.47 -6.67
N SER A 66 -3.28 11.72 -6.71
CA SER A 66 -3.62 10.75 -5.66
C SER A 66 -2.61 9.60 -5.61
N GLU A 67 -2.16 9.11 -6.76
CA GLU A 67 -1.12 8.09 -6.86
C GLU A 67 0.24 8.59 -6.35
N GLN A 68 0.64 9.82 -6.71
CA GLN A 68 1.87 10.43 -6.22
C GLN A 68 1.86 10.60 -4.70
N ARG A 69 0.73 11.08 -4.13
CA ARG A 69 0.57 11.22 -2.68
C ARG A 69 0.59 9.88 -1.97
N LEU A 70 0.02 8.84 -2.58
CA LEU A 70 0.05 7.48 -2.03
C LEU A 70 1.47 6.91 -2.04
N ALA A 71 2.22 7.09 -3.13
CA ALA A 71 3.61 6.67 -3.23
C ALA A 71 4.49 7.35 -2.17
N ALA A 72 4.34 8.67 -2.01
CA ALA A 72 5.05 9.44 -0.99
C ALA A 72 4.74 8.94 0.43
N ALA A 73 3.46 8.73 0.75
CA ALA A 73 3.05 8.22 2.06
C ALA A 73 3.56 6.79 2.34
N CYS A 74 3.57 5.92 1.31
CA CYS A 74 4.14 4.58 1.43
C CYS A 74 5.64 4.65 1.72
N LYS A 75 6.38 5.48 0.97
CA LYS A 75 7.81 5.72 1.19
C LYS A 75 8.10 6.22 2.60
N GLU A 76 7.36 7.22 3.08
CA GLU A 76 7.52 7.74 4.44
C GLU A 76 7.24 6.67 5.52
N LEU A 77 6.25 5.80 5.31
CA LEU A 77 5.99 4.68 6.22
C LEU A 77 7.15 3.67 6.19
N GLY A 78 7.68 3.37 5.01
CA GLY A 78 8.85 2.50 4.85
C GLY A 78 10.10 3.05 5.55
N LEU A 79 10.39 4.33 5.39
CA LEU A 79 11.49 5.00 6.09
C LEU A 79 11.33 4.93 7.61
N LEU A 80 10.12 5.17 8.13
CA LEU A 80 9.85 5.04 9.57
C LEU A 80 10.15 3.63 10.08
N LEU A 81 9.79 2.60 9.31
CA LEU A 81 10.06 1.19 9.65
C LEU A 81 11.56 0.88 9.62
N ALA A 82 12.27 1.38 8.61
CA ALA A 82 13.72 1.19 8.46
C ALA A 82 14.51 1.87 9.59
N ASP A 83 14.16 3.12 9.93
CA ASP A 83 14.77 3.88 11.03
C ASP A 83 14.56 3.21 12.40
N ASN A 84 13.53 2.36 12.51
CA ASN A 84 13.18 1.62 13.72
C ASN A 84 13.38 0.10 13.55
N SER A 85 14.27 -0.30 12.64
CA SER A 85 14.58 -1.70 12.33
C SER A 85 14.96 -2.54 13.56
N ALA A 86 15.63 -1.95 14.57
CA ALA A 86 15.95 -2.65 15.81
C ALA A 86 14.69 -3.10 16.59
N ALA A 87 13.61 -2.32 16.54
CA ALA A 87 12.34 -2.67 17.17
C ALA A 87 11.45 -3.55 16.26
N VAL A 88 11.52 -3.32 14.95
CA VAL A 88 10.67 -3.97 13.95
C VAL A 88 11.21 -5.35 13.55
N GLY A 89 12.54 -5.53 13.52
CA GLY A 89 13.22 -6.73 13.06
C GLY A 89 12.80 -8.02 13.77
N PRO A 90 12.78 -8.06 15.12
CA PRO A 90 12.31 -9.25 15.85
C PRO A 90 10.86 -9.61 15.53
N ALA A 91 9.98 -8.60 15.45
CA ALA A 91 8.57 -8.81 15.09
C ALA A 91 8.40 -9.31 13.65
N LEU A 92 9.18 -8.79 12.69
CA LEU A 92 9.18 -9.29 11.31
C LEU A 92 9.69 -10.73 11.21
N GLN A 93 10.73 -11.08 11.96
CA GLN A 93 11.26 -12.44 11.99
C GLN A 93 10.24 -13.41 12.58
N GLN A 94 9.54 -13.00 13.64
CA GLN A 94 8.45 -13.77 14.22
C GLN A 94 7.28 -13.94 13.23
N LEU A 95 6.90 -12.90 12.48
CA LEU A 95 5.89 -13.02 11.42
C LEU A 95 6.26 -14.07 10.38
N GLN A 96 7.52 -14.06 9.94
CA GLN A 96 8.00 -15.01 8.95
C GLN A 96 7.97 -16.44 9.50
N GLN A 97 8.44 -16.64 10.73
CA GLN A 97 8.39 -17.95 11.39
C GLN A 97 6.95 -18.44 11.55
N GLN A 98 5.99 -17.57 11.93
CA GLN A 98 4.57 -17.94 12.02
C GLN A 98 3.97 -18.34 10.67
N GLN A 99 4.38 -17.72 9.56
CA GLN A 99 3.95 -18.11 8.23
C GLN A 99 4.51 -19.48 7.83
N GLN A 100 5.76 -19.78 8.19
CA GLN A 100 6.41 -21.06 7.90
C GLN A 100 5.93 -22.20 8.82
N GLN A 101 5.57 -21.89 10.07
CA GLN A 101 5.14 -22.86 11.08
C GLN A 101 3.62 -23.11 11.10
N GLN A 102 2.88 -22.74 10.04
CA GLN A 102 1.43 -22.98 9.91
C GLN A 102 0.98 -24.46 9.95
N GLN A 103 1.84 -25.41 10.36
CA GLN A 103 1.45 -26.79 10.66
C GLN A 103 1.65 -27.26 12.11
N GLN A 104 2.32 -26.53 13.00
CA GLN A 104 2.42 -26.96 14.41
C GLN A 104 2.72 -25.79 15.35
N GLN A 105 1.73 -25.51 16.21
CA GLN A 105 1.78 -24.74 17.47
C GLN A 105 1.73 -23.19 17.39
N GLN A 106 0.63 -22.67 17.92
CA GLN A 106 0.50 -21.29 18.38
C GLN A 106 1.27 -21.11 19.69
N ALA A 107 2.41 -20.43 19.65
CA ALA A 107 3.05 -19.89 20.85
C ALA A 107 2.50 -18.48 21.12
N ALA A 108 1.91 -18.29 22.30
CA ALA A 108 1.41 -17.01 22.77
C ALA A 108 2.58 -16.08 23.14
N ALA A 109 2.88 -15.09 22.29
CA ALA A 109 3.70 -13.96 22.70
C ALA A 109 2.82 -12.98 23.50
N ALA A 110 3.03 -12.92 24.81
CA ALA A 110 2.32 -12.01 25.71
C ALA A 110 3.00 -10.63 25.73
N GLY A 111 2.23 -9.56 25.50
CA GLY A 111 2.66 -8.17 25.73
C GLY A 111 3.05 -7.39 24.48
N ALA A 112 3.69 -6.23 24.71
CA ALA A 112 3.99 -5.15 23.77
C ALA A 112 4.47 -5.55 22.34
N GLU A 113 5.08 -6.71 22.16
CA GLU A 113 5.47 -7.28 20.86
C GLU A 113 4.29 -7.77 20.02
N ALA A 114 3.24 -8.32 20.65
CA ALA A 114 2.04 -8.81 19.97
C ALA A 114 1.31 -7.70 19.21
N TRP A 115 1.25 -6.48 19.79
CA TRP A 115 0.64 -5.34 19.12
C TRP A 115 1.41 -4.93 17.85
N LEU A 116 2.75 -4.86 17.95
CA LEU A 116 3.59 -4.49 16.80
C LEU A 116 3.46 -5.55 15.70
N LEU A 117 3.38 -6.81 16.07
CA LEU A 117 3.15 -7.93 15.17
C LEU A 117 1.85 -7.75 14.36
N GLU A 118 0.74 -7.46 15.03
CA GLU A 118 -0.56 -7.22 14.39
C GLU A 118 -0.56 -5.95 13.52
N GLU A 119 0.11 -4.88 13.97
CA GLU A 119 0.24 -3.66 13.19
C GLU A 119 1.04 -3.90 11.91
N LEU A 120 2.13 -4.68 11.96
CA LEU A 120 2.93 -5.06 10.80
C LEU A 120 2.16 -6.00 9.85
N LYS A 121 1.32 -6.91 10.35
CA LYS A 121 0.39 -7.69 9.50
C LYS A 121 -0.57 -6.78 8.76
N THR A 122 -1.11 -5.78 9.45
CA THR A 122 -2.02 -4.80 8.86
C THR A 122 -1.33 -4.00 7.75
N ILE A 123 -0.09 -3.55 7.98
CA ILE A 123 0.71 -2.84 6.98
C ILE A 123 1.03 -3.75 5.77
N LYS A 124 1.44 -5.01 5.99
CA LYS A 124 1.66 -5.98 4.91
C LYS A 124 0.41 -6.21 4.07
N SER A 125 -0.74 -6.38 4.71
CA SER A 125 -2.03 -6.53 4.01
C SER A 125 -2.39 -5.28 3.20
N LEU A 126 -2.18 -4.09 3.78
CA LEU A 126 -2.43 -2.82 3.10
C LEU A 126 -1.54 -2.66 1.86
N PHE A 127 -0.24 -2.94 1.96
CA PHE A 127 0.68 -2.87 0.82
C PHE A 127 0.35 -3.91 -0.24
N ALA A 128 -0.09 -5.11 0.13
CA ALA A 128 -0.56 -6.10 -0.84
C ALA A 128 -1.79 -5.60 -1.61
N LYS A 129 -2.76 -4.97 -0.94
CA LYS A 129 -3.93 -4.35 -1.58
C LYS A 129 -3.53 -3.21 -2.52
N ILE A 130 -2.60 -2.36 -2.10
CA ILE A 130 -2.09 -1.27 -2.94
C ILE A 130 -1.39 -1.83 -4.17
N LYS A 131 -0.53 -2.85 -4.03
CA LYS A 131 0.16 -3.49 -5.15
C LYS A 131 -0.81 -4.10 -6.16
N ALA A 132 -1.89 -4.72 -5.67
CA ALA A 132 -2.92 -5.32 -6.52
C ALA A 132 -3.75 -4.26 -7.26
N ALA A 133 -4.11 -3.17 -6.59
CA ALA A 133 -4.91 -2.11 -7.20
C ALA A 133 -4.08 -1.19 -8.09
N ALA A 134 -2.94 -0.69 -7.61
CA ALA A 134 -2.08 0.30 -8.25
C ALA A 134 -0.64 -0.23 -8.40
N PRO A 135 -0.40 -1.14 -9.36
CA PRO A 135 0.90 -1.80 -9.55
C PRO A 135 2.02 -0.84 -9.96
N ASN A 136 1.67 0.35 -10.45
CA ASN A 136 2.60 1.42 -10.81
C ASN A 136 3.19 2.17 -9.62
N ILE A 137 2.64 1.99 -8.41
CA ILE A 137 3.12 2.64 -7.20
C ILE A 137 4.28 1.82 -6.60
N GLU A 138 5.43 2.46 -6.46
CA GLU A 138 6.56 1.89 -5.76
C GLU A 138 6.25 1.74 -4.25
N LEU A 139 6.43 0.53 -3.74
CA LEU A 139 6.20 0.19 -2.34
C LEU A 139 7.52 -0.19 -1.67
N PRO A 140 7.80 0.30 -0.45
CA PRO A 140 9.02 -0.06 0.29
C PRO A 140 8.85 -1.43 0.96
N LEU A 141 8.71 -2.49 0.15
CA LEU A 141 8.50 -3.85 0.63
C LEU A 141 9.69 -4.37 1.45
N GLN A 142 10.89 -3.89 1.15
CA GLN A 142 12.14 -4.26 1.83
C GLN A 142 12.11 -3.88 3.32
N ALA A 143 11.42 -2.79 3.66
CA ALA A 143 11.24 -2.34 5.04
C ALA A 143 10.34 -3.29 5.87
N LEU A 144 9.68 -4.25 5.23
CA LEU A 144 8.85 -5.29 5.84
C LEU A 144 9.49 -6.69 5.78
N GLU A 145 10.75 -6.75 5.38
CA GLU A 145 11.56 -7.97 5.40
C GLU A 145 12.47 -7.99 6.63
N PRO A 146 12.64 -9.16 7.28
CA PRO A 146 13.55 -9.28 8.41
C PRO A 146 15.02 -9.04 8.00
N PRO A 147 15.87 -8.54 8.93
CA PRO A 147 17.24 -8.11 8.64
C PRO A 147 18.13 -9.15 7.94
N GLN A 148 17.89 -10.44 8.20
CA GLN A 148 18.67 -11.54 7.60
C GLN A 148 18.44 -11.67 6.08
N GLN A 149 17.28 -11.25 5.56
CA GLN A 149 16.99 -11.28 4.11
C GLN A 149 17.52 -10.05 3.38
N GLN A 150 17.66 -8.92 4.06
CA GLN A 150 18.22 -7.69 3.49
C GLN A 150 19.71 -7.83 3.13
N GLN A 151 20.48 -8.58 3.93
CA GLN A 151 21.89 -8.88 3.64
C GLN A 151 22.09 -9.84 2.46
N GLN A 152 21.17 -10.80 2.25
CA GLN A 152 21.24 -11.73 1.11
C GLN A 152 20.89 -11.05 -0.22
N GLN A 153 19.94 -10.11 -0.24
CA GLN A 153 19.61 -9.36 -1.47
C GLN A 153 20.69 -8.35 -1.86
N GLN A 154 21.38 -7.74 -0.89
CA GLN A 154 22.53 -6.86 -1.16
C GLN A 154 23.71 -7.63 -1.77
N GLN A 155 24.00 -8.85 -1.29
CA GLN A 155 25.05 -9.69 -1.85
C GLN A 155 24.73 -10.20 -3.27
N GLN A 156 23.45 -10.45 -3.57
CA GLN A 156 23.03 -10.89 -4.91
C GLN A 156 23.08 -9.76 -5.96
N HIS A 157 22.80 -8.51 -5.57
CA HIS A 157 22.99 -7.37 -6.48
C HIS A 157 24.48 -7.09 -6.76
N GLU A 158 25.38 -7.38 -5.83
CA GLU A 158 26.83 -7.25 -6.05
C GLU A 158 27.41 -8.38 -6.93
N GLU A 159 26.77 -9.55 -6.99
CA GLU A 159 27.20 -10.68 -7.85
C GLU A 159 26.65 -10.60 -9.29
N GLU A 160 25.57 -9.88 -9.55
CA GLU A 160 25.01 -9.71 -10.92
C GLU A 160 25.66 -8.57 -11.73
N ASP A 161 26.47 -7.71 -11.08
CA ASP A 161 27.19 -6.58 -11.71
C ASP A 161 28.68 -6.90 -12.04
N ILE A 162 29.09 -8.18 -12.02
CA ILE A 162 30.45 -8.66 -12.39
C ILE A 162 30.46 -9.44 -13.70
#